data_AF-A0A556TV56-F1
#
_entry.id   AF-A0A556TV56-F1
#
_cell.length_a   1.000
_cell.length_b   1.000
_cell.length_c   1.000
_cell.angle_alpha   90.00
_cell.angle_beta   90.00
_cell.angle_gamma   90.00
#
_symmetry.space_group_name_H-M   'P 1'
#
loop_
_entity.id
_entity.type
_entity.pdbx_description
1 polymer ?
#
loop_
_entity_poly.entity_id
_entity_poly.type
_entity_poly.pdbx_seq_one_letter_code
_entity_poly.pdbx_strand_id
1 'polypeptide(L)'
;MAVNVALILRCAFLACAVCNSSPIEELVIDRYSLPSRCGREVRVGDYVRYHYTGSFPDGTIFDSSERKGKALVVQVGMDSKVIPGLDKGVVGMCVNERRKITVPPHLGYGISGAGTVIPSDATLVFDVELLDVWNLDDGVDIRLLFKPLSCRRSVQHGDFVRYLYNGSLINGTSFEFKSHGKNDTYDTYVDEAHLISGMVQGLMGMCVGEKRSIIIPPFLAYGEKGYGMKVPAHATVVFDVLLVDVFNVKDEVQVEVLYVPQSCRRKSQKGDFIRYHYNGTFNDGTLFDSSYQRNSTYNTFVGLGHVIAGVDKALLGVCVGEKRRVIVPPHLAYGGNGTGETQTVAHDMCVCVCVCVCVCVCVCVTCYSLSTGDLIPGSAVLIFDLHIIDFHNPKDSVEILITNKPLHCNSTSATNDLVTYHYNCSLLDGTPLYSSTDWGKPAQATLGQAEVIEGLDQGLKGMCVGEKREVIVPPHFGHGQNEGSGVPADAVLVFELELLDLSKGVPQGFLFVWLEETPDPLFSFMDLNHDGEVPLEEFTVFIRLQVSLSKGRLHPSMDADVIIREMFTSQDQNADGKITEDELRVQTDKTTGHDEL
;
A
#
# COMPACT_ATOMS: atom_id res chain seq x y z
N MET A 1 4.99 -7.36 -131.43
CA MET A 1 4.38 -8.48 -132.20
C MET A 1 3.48 -9.24 -131.26
N ALA A 2 2.26 -9.54 -131.72
CA ALA A 2 1.26 -10.31 -131.01
C ALA A 2 1.74 -11.72 -130.69
N VAL A 3 1.16 -12.36 -129.67
CA VAL A 3 0.20 -13.48 -129.83
C VAL A 3 -0.40 -13.83 -128.46
N ASN A 4 -1.72 -13.86 -128.43
CA ASN A 4 -2.60 -14.44 -127.41
C ASN A 4 -2.39 -15.96 -127.31
N VAL A 5 -2.34 -16.54 -126.11
CA VAL A 5 -2.97 -17.84 -125.82
C VAL A 5 -3.45 -17.85 -124.37
N ALA A 6 -4.76 -18.08 -124.20
CA ALA A 6 -5.42 -18.37 -122.93
C ALA A 6 -5.30 -19.86 -122.59
N LEU A 7 -5.09 -20.24 -121.31
CA LEU A 7 -5.41 -21.58 -120.83
C LEU A 7 -5.65 -21.66 -119.30
N ILE A 8 -6.94 -21.67 -118.95
CA ILE A 8 -7.64 -22.59 -118.02
C ILE A 8 -6.96 -22.95 -116.68
N LEU A 9 -7.38 -22.25 -115.64
CA LEU A 9 -8.00 -22.74 -114.39
C LEU A 9 -7.66 -24.17 -113.88
N ARG A 10 -6.91 -24.27 -112.78
CA ARG A 10 -7.21 -25.14 -111.62
C ARG A 10 -6.63 -24.56 -110.34
N CYS A 11 -7.52 -24.06 -109.47
CA CYS A 11 -7.24 -23.71 -108.08
C CYS A 11 -6.89 -24.96 -107.26
N ALA A 12 -5.72 -24.97 -106.63
CA ALA A 12 -5.45 -25.73 -105.42
C ALA A 12 -5.24 -24.72 -104.29
N PHE A 13 -6.32 -24.36 -103.60
CA PHE A 13 -6.24 -23.60 -102.36
C PHE A 13 -5.73 -24.55 -101.26
N LEU A 14 -4.47 -24.40 -100.88
CA LEU A 14 -3.99 -24.83 -99.57
C LEU A 14 -4.71 -23.92 -98.54
N ALA A 15 -5.72 -24.45 -97.87
CA ALA A 15 -6.30 -23.79 -96.71
C ALA A 15 -5.31 -23.88 -95.55
N CYS A 16 -4.67 -22.76 -95.21
CA CYS A 16 -4.11 -22.58 -93.88
C CYS A 16 -5.25 -22.72 -92.87
N ALA A 17 -5.15 -23.72 -91.99
CA ALA A 17 -5.99 -23.81 -90.82
C ALA A 17 -5.72 -22.58 -89.94
N VAL A 18 -6.64 -21.63 -89.95
CA VAL A 18 -6.70 -20.57 -88.94
C VAL A 18 -7.10 -21.27 -87.64
N CYS A 19 -6.16 -21.40 -86.71
CA CYS A 19 -6.47 -21.76 -85.34
C CYS A 19 -7.33 -20.63 -84.74
N ASN A 20 -8.66 -20.81 -84.73
CA ASN A 20 -9.52 -20.04 -83.85
C ASN A 20 -9.21 -20.46 -82.41
N SER A 21 -8.37 -19.69 -81.72
CA SER A 21 -8.32 -19.75 -80.27
C SER A 21 -9.64 -19.22 -79.74
N SER A 22 -10.49 -20.10 -79.20
CA SER A 22 -11.60 -19.69 -78.34
C SER A 22 -11.09 -18.70 -77.29
N PRO A 23 -11.86 -17.66 -76.92
CA PRO A 23 -11.44 -16.75 -75.86
C PRO A 23 -11.18 -17.57 -74.60
N ILE A 24 -9.97 -17.45 -74.04
CA ILE A 24 -9.61 -18.10 -72.79
C ILE A 24 -10.51 -17.48 -71.72
N GLU A 25 -11.49 -18.24 -71.22
CA GLU A 25 -12.39 -17.77 -70.15
C GLU A 25 -11.57 -17.36 -68.93
N GLU A 26 -11.65 -16.11 -68.49
CA GLU A 26 -10.84 -15.64 -67.37
C GLU A 26 -11.45 -16.02 -66.01
N LEU A 27 -10.62 -16.02 -64.97
CA LEU A 27 -11.07 -16.20 -63.57
C LEU A 27 -11.96 -15.03 -63.16
N VAL A 28 -13.21 -15.29 -62.76
CA VAL A 28 -14.14 -14.24 -62.31
C VAL A 28 -14.20 -14.23 -60.79
N ILE A 29 -13.93 -13.06 -60.19
CA ILE A 29 -13.98 -12.85 -58.73
C ILE A 29 -15.09 -11.85 -58.42
N ASP A 30 -16.13 -12.31 -57.74
CA ASP A 30 -17.26 -11.50 -57.29
C ASP A 30 -17.24 -11.32 -55.77
N ARG A 31 -16.84 -10.13 -55.32
CA ARG A 31 -16.77 -9.76 -53.90
C ARG A 31 -18.12 -9.21 -53.46
N TYR A 32 -18.85 -9.97 -52.66
CA TYR A 32 -20.20 -9.60 -52.25
C TYR A 32 -20.32 -9.27 -50.76
N SER A 33 -19.31 -9.59 -49.94
CA SER A 33 -19.24 -9.20 -48.53
C SER A 33 -17.82 -8.78 -48.16
N LEU A 34 -17.60 -7.48 -47.96
CA LEU A 34 -16.32 -6.93 -47.54
C LEU A 34 -16.38 -6.56 -46.04
N PRO A 35 -15.31 -6.81 -45.27
CA PRO A 35 -15.24 -6.35 -43.89
C PRO A 35 -15.14 -4.81 -43.84
N SER A 36 -15.59 -4.21 -42.75
CA SER A 36 -15.49 -2.77 -42.52
C SER A 36 -14.05 -2.26 -42.38
N ARG A 37 -13.13 -3.15 -42.01
CA ARG A 37 -11.69 -2.89 -41.94
C ARG A 37 -10.93 -4.08 -42.47
N CYS A 38 -9.93 -3.82 -43.30
CA CYS A 38 -8.98 -4.83 -43.75
C CYS A 38 -7.63 -4.55 -43.08
N GLY A 39 -7.26 -5.37 -42.09
CA GLY A 39 -5.95 -5.24 -41.42
C GLY A 39 -4.80 -5.63 -42.35
N ARG A 40 -5.01 -6.66 -43.16
CA ARG A 40 -4.06 -7.20 -44.13
C ARG A 40 -4.82 -7.90 -45.25
N GLU A 41 -4.38 -7.66 -46.47
CA GLU A 41 -4.79 -8.46 -47.63
C GLU A 41 -3.88 -9.67 -47.83
N VAL A 42 -4.45 -10.79 -48.28
CA VAL A 42 -3.70 -11.99 -48.64
C VAL A 42 -2.70 -11.72 -49.75
N ARG A 43 -1.43 -12.08 -49.53
CA ARG A 43 -0.34 -12.02 -50.51
C ARG A 43 0.19 -13.41 -50.83
N VAL A 44 0.93 -13.52 -51.94
CA VAL A 44 1.68 -14.73 -52.26
C VAL A 44 2.70 -15.01 -51.15
N GLY A 45 2.76 -16.26 -50.71
CA GLY A 45 3.57 -16.72 -49.58
C GLY A 45 2.83 -16.78 -48.25
N ASP A 46 1.67 -16.12 -48.13
CA ASP A 46 0.87 -16.13 -46.91
C ASP A 46 0.16 -17.48 -46.72
N TYR A 47 0.01 -17.87 -45.46
CA TYR A 47 -0.92 -18.91 -45.07
C TYR A 47 -2.30 -18.30 -44.86
N VAL A 48 -3.31 -18.97 -45.37
CA VAL A 48 -4.71 -18.59 -45.20
C VAL A 48 -5.50 -19.73 -44.61
N ARG A 49 -6.50 -19.39 -43.78
CA ARG A 49 -7.51 -20.32 -43.29
C ARG A 49 -8.87 -19.83 -43.75
N TYR A 50 -9.61 -20.64 -44.48
CA TYR A 50 -10.92 -20.26 -45.00
C TYR A 50 -11.91 -21.41 -45.03
N HIS A 51 -13.20 -21.06 -44.98
CA HIS A 51 -14.26 -21.96 -45.39
C HIS A 51 -14.58 -21.75 -46.88
N TYR A 52 -14.86 -22.86 -47.57
CA TYR A 52 -15.38 -22.84 -48.93
C TYR A 52 -16.56 -23.79 -49.09
N THR A 53 -17.42 -23.46 -50.07
CA THR A 53 -18.40 -24.37 -50.68
C THR A 53 -18.20 -24.33 -52.20
N GLY A 54 -17.89 -25.48 -52.79
CA GLY A 54 -17.71 -25.67 -54.22
C GLY A 54 -18.97 -26.23 -54.87
N SER A 55 -19.46 -25.55 -55.91
CA SER A 55 -20.62 -25.95 -56.69
C SER A 55 -20.39 -25.79 -58.19
N PHE A 56 -21.23 -26.42 -59.00
CA PHE A 56 -21.32 -26.13 -60.43
C PHE A 56 -22.14 -24.83 -60.66
N PRO A 57 -22.14 -24.26 -61.88
CA PRO A 57 -22.91 -23.06 -62.20
C PRO A 57 -24.43 -23.22 -62.01
N ASP A 58 -24.94 -24.45 -62.04
CA ASP A 58 -26.34 -24.78 -61.75
C ASP A 58 -26.67 -24.79 -60.24
N GLY A 59 -25.67 -24.58 -59.36
CA GLY A 59 -25.80 -24.58 -57.91
C GLY A 59 -25.59 -25.95 -57.25
N THR A 60 -25.38 -27.02 -58.02
CA THR A 60 -25.13 -28.36 -57.47
C THR A 60 -23.81 -28.38 -56.69
N ILE A 61 -23.87 -28.56 -55.37
CA ILE A 61 -22.69 -28.58 -54.48
C ILE A 61 -21.98 -29.93 -54.57
N PHE A 62 -20.68 -29.91 -54.90
CA PHE A 62 -19.83 -31.09 -54.94
C PHE A 62 -18.90 -31.22 -53.73
N ASP A 63 -18.55 -30.10 -53.07
CA ASP A 63 -17.70 -30.12 -51.88
C ASP A 63 -17.96 -28.94 -50.94
N SER A 64 -17.76 -29.12 -49.63
CA SER A 64 -17.84 -28.05 -48.64
C SER A 64 -16.97 -28.35 -47.41
N SER A 65 -16.14 -27.38 -47.04
CA SER A 65 -15.29 -27.45 -45.85
C SER A 65 -16.08 -27.43 -44.53
N GLU A 66 -17.22 -26.74 -44.49
CA GLU A 66 -18.09 -26.70 -43.31
C GLU A 66 -18.75 -28.07 -43.08
N ARG A 67 -19.21 -28.74 -44.14
CA ARG A 67 -19.74 -30.12 -44.06
C ARG A 67 -18.69 -31.12 -43.57
N LYS A 68 -17.41 -30.86 -43.86
CA LYS A 68 -16.27 -31.63 -43.36
C LYS A 68 -15.86 -31.26 -41.93
N GLY A 69 -16.44 -30.20 -41.36
CA GLY A 69 -16.13 -29.71 -40.02
C GLY A 69 -14.72 -29.13 -39.86
N LYS A 70 -14.00 -28.85 -40.96
CA LYS A 70 -12.61 -28.38 -40.92
C LYS A 70 -12.36 -27.35 -42.02
N ALA A 71 -11.92 -26.15 -41.61
CA ALA A 71 -11.47 -25.10 -42.52
C ALA A 71 -10.22 -25.55 -43.29
N LEU A 72 -10.09 -25.06 -44.52
CA LEU A 72 -8.94 -25.35 -45.36
C LEU A 72 -7.80 -24.39 -45.00
N VAL A 73 -6.59 -24.94 -44.83
CA VAL A 73 -5.36 -24.19 -44.58
C VAL A 73 -4.39 -24.44 -45.72
N VAL A 74 -3.96 -23.37 -46.40
CA VAL A 74 -3.04 -23.44 -47.54
C VAL A 74 -2.07 -22.27 -47.53
N GLN A 75 -0.88 -22.48 -48.10
CA GLN A 75 0.04 -21.41 -48.43
C GLN A 75 -0.20 -20.96 -49.86
N VAL A 76 -0.44 -19.66 -50.04
CA VAL A 76 -0.85 -19.08 -51.33
C VAL A 76 0.34 -18.95 -52.27
N GLY A 77 0.20 -19.44 -53.51
CA GLY A 77 1.19 -19.29 -54.58
C GLY A 77 2.47 -20.11 -54.43
N MET A 78 2.50 -21.11 -53.53
CA MET A 78 3.62 -22.05 -53.34
C MET A 78 3.12 -23.49 -53.49
N ASP A 79 3.42 -24.16 -54.63
CA ASP A 79 3.04 -25.55 -54.97
C ASP A 79 1.75 -26.04 -54.27
N SER A 80 0.70 -25.24 -54.42
CA SER A 80 -0.47 -25.34 -53.56
C SER A 80 -1.18 -26.67 -53.81
N LYS A 81 -1.66 -27.35 -52.76
CA LYS A 81 -2.50 -28.55 -52.89
C LYS A 81 -3.91 -28.25 -53.42
N VAL A 82 -4.15 -27.04 -53.91
CA VAL A 82 -5.43 -26.57 -54.43
C VAL A 82 -5.30 -26.20 -55.91
N ILE A 83 -6.44 -26.15 -56.59
CA ILE A 83 -6.47 -25.80 -58.01
C ILE A 83 -5.99 -24.34 -58.24
N PRO A 84 -5.31 -24.05 -59.36
CA PRO A 84 -4.75 -22.72 -59.64
C PRO A 84 -5.76 -21.57 -59.56
N GLY A 85 -7.02 -21.81 -59.93
CA GLY A 85 -8.07 -20.80 -59.89
C GLY A 85 -8.44 -20.39 -58.47
N LEU A 86 -8.46 -21.33 -57.52
CA LEU A 86 -8.73 -21.04 -56.12
C LEU A 86 -7.53 -20.35 -55.46
N ASP A 87 -6.30 -20.80 -55.74
CA ASP A 87 -5.05 -20.19 -55.26
C ASP A 87 -4.92 -18.72 -55.70
N LYS A 88 -5.14 -18.42 -56.98
CA LYS A 88 -5.20 -17.05 -57.50
C LYS A 88 -6.39 -16.27 -56.97
N GLY A 89 -7.53 -16.94 -56.84
CA GLY A 89 -8.79 -16.33 -56.42
C GLY A 89 -8.81 -15.90 -54.97
N VAL A 90 -7.95 -16.46 -54.10
CA VAL A 90 -7.82 -16.04 -52.68
C VAL A 90 -6.83 -14.89 -52.46
N VAL A 91 -6.08 -14.43 -53.47
CA VAL A 91 -5.21 -13.26 -53.33
C VAL A 91 -6.04 -11.98 -53.15
N GLY A 92 -5.56 -11.04 -52.34
CA GLY A 92 -6.24 -9.76 -52.10
C GLY A 92 -7.51 -9.85 -51.24
N MET A 93 -7.71 -10.97 -50.55
CA MET A 93 -8.81 -11.19 -49.61
C MET A 93 -8.49 -10.57 -48.25
N CYS A 94 -9.52 -10.12 -47.54
CA CYS A 94 -9.42 -9.69 -46.14
C CYS A 94 -10.11 -10.70 -45.21
N VAL A 95 -9.68 -10.80 -43.95
CA VAL A 95 -10.40 -11.61 -42.93
C VAL A 95 -11.84 -11.10 -42.83
N ASN A 96 -12.81 -12.02 -42.73
CA ASN A 96 -14.26 -11.77 -42.82
C ASN A 96 -14.80 -11.38 -44.21
N GLU A 97 -13.96 -11.35 -45.25
CA GLU A 97 -14.45 -11.21 -46.62
C GLU A 97 -15.11 -12.52 -47.08
N ARG A 98 -16.25 -12.39 -47.77
CA ARG A 98 -16.84 -13.46 -48.57
C ARG A 98 -16.90 -13.09 -50.04
N ARG A 99 -16.54 -14.04 -50.89
CA ARG A 99 -16.56 -13.86 -52.35
C ARG A 99 -16.81 -15.16 -53.11
N LYS A 100 -17.34 -15.01 -54.32
CA LYS A 100 -17.46 -16.11 -55.28
C LYS A 100 -16.32 -16.07 -56.28
N ILE A 101 -15.69 -17.21 -56.49
CA ILE A 101 -14.60 -17.40 -57.44
C ILE A 101 -15.10 -18.42 -58.48
N THR A 102 -15.39 -17.94 -59.69
CA THR A 102 -15.77 -18.78 -60.82
C THR A 102 -14.51 -19.18 -61.58
N VAL A 103 -14.16 -20.46 -61.47
CA VAL A 103 -12.94 -21.06 -61.98
C VAL A 103 -13.22 -21.73 -63.33
N PRO A 104 -12.62 -21.24 -64.43
CA PRO A 104 -12.72 -21.88 -65.74
C PRO A 104 -11.96 -23.22 -65.73
N PRO A 105 -12.29 -24.17 -66.62
CA PRO A 105 -11.76 -25.53 -66.52
C PRO A 105 -10.24 -25.64 -66.52
N HIS A 106 -9.54 -24.80 -67.31
CA HIS A 106 -8.07 -24.81 -67.40
C HIS A 106 -7.35 -24.29 -66.14
N LEU A 107 -8.06 -23.61 -65.22
CA LEU A 107 -7.58 -23.25 -63.88
C LEU A 107 -8.15 -24.17 -62.78
N GLY A 108 -8.97 -25.15 -63.17
CA GLY A 108 -9.57 -26.18 -62.30
C GLY A 108 -8.95 -27.55 -62.55
N TYR A 109 -9.79 -28.53 -62.91
CA TYR A 109 -9.37 -29.91 -63.19
C TYR A 109 -9.22 -30.24 -64.69
N GLY A 110 -9.55 -29.29 -65.57
CA GLY A 110 -9.45 -29.43 -67.03
C GLY A 110 -10.18 -30.66 -67.59
N ILE A 111 -9.64 -31.18 -68.69
CA ILE A 111 -10.17 -32.34 -69.41
C ILE A 111 -10.15 -33.61 -68.54
N SER A 112 -9.24 -33.68 -67.57
CA SER A 112 -9.11 -34.85 -66.70
C SER A 112 -10.26 -34.99 -65.71
N GLY A 113 -10.94 -33.90 -65.35
CA GLY A 113 -11.92 -33.88 -64.26
C GLY A 113 -11.33 -34.34 -62.92
N ALA A 114 -12.19 -34.69 -61.95
CA ALA A 114 -11.77 -35.25 -60.68
C ALA A 114 -12.68 -36.42 -60.24
N GLY A 115 -12.15 -37.63 -60.38
CA GLY A 115 -12.85 -38.86 -60.01
C GLY A 115 -14.21 -38.97 -60.72
N THR A 116 -15.24 -39.33 -59.96
CA THR A 116 -16.64 -39.40 -60.45
C THR A 116 -17.47 -38.17 -60.08
N VAL A 117 -16.85 -37.16 -59.43
CA VAL A 117 -17.56 -36.04 -58.83
C VAL A 117 -17.48 -34.80 -59.70
N ILE A 118 -16.33 -34.55 -60.34
CA ILE A 118 -16.13 -33.38 -61.19
C ILE A 118 -15.94 -33.85 -62.65
N PRO A 119 -16.86 -33.52 -63.57
CA PRO A 119 -16.74 -33.86 -64.98
C PRO A 119 -15.54 -33.22 -65.67
N SER A 120 -15.17 -33.77 -66.83
CA SER A 120 -14.23 -33.15 -67.77
C SER A 120 -14.70 -31.76 -68.17
N ASP A 121 -13.76 -30.82 -68.27
CA ASP A 121 -13.99 -29.44 -68.69
C ASP A 121 -15.10 -28.69 -67.93
N ALA A 122 -15.30 -29.01 -66.65
CA ALA A 122 -16.29 -28.36 -65.82
C ALA A 122 -15.82 -26.99 -65.29
N THR A 123 -16.67 -25.97 -65.44
CA THR A 123 -16.55 -24.69 -64.72
C THR A 123 -17.00 -24.88 -63.28
N LEU A 124 -16.23 -24.34 -62.33
CA LEU A 124 -16.49 -24.48 -60.90
C LEU A 124 -16.77 -23.13 -60.27
N VAL A 125 -17.63 -23.08 -59.26
CA VAL A 125 -17.92 -21.88 -58.49
C VAL A 125 -17.57 -22.17 -57.03
N PHE A 126 -16.68 -21.37 -56.44
CA PHE A 126 -16.32 -21.47 -55.04
C PHE A 126 -16.83 -20.25 -54.28
N ASP A 127 -17.71 -20.45 -53.32
CA ASP A 127 -18.06 -19.44 -52.32
C ASP A 127 -17.10 -19.56 -51.14
N VAL A 128 -16.29 -18.54 -50.89
CA VAL A 128 -15.17 -18.57 -49.94
C VAL A 128 -15.33 -17.49 -48.88
N GLU A 129 -15.13 -17.87 -47.61
CA GLU A 129 -15.04 -16.98 -46.46
C GLU A 129 -13.66 -17.06 -45.82
N LEU A 130 -12.91 -15.96 -45.81
CA LEU A 130 -11.59 -15.91 -45.19
C LEU A 130 -11.72 -15.75 -43.67
N LEU A 131 -11.14 -16.69 -42.92
CA LEU A 131 -11.17 -16.71 -41.46
C LEU A 131 -9.87 -16.22 -40.83
N ASP A 132 -8.75 -16.38 -41.52
CA ASP A 132 -7.42 -16.04 -41.01
C ASP A 132 -6.39 -15.86 -42.14
N VAL A 133 -5.36 -15.06 -41.85
CA VAL A 133 -4.19 -14.87 -42.73
C VAL A 133 -2.95 -14.58 -41.87
N TRP A 134 -1.86 -15.29 -42.11
CA TRP A 134 -0.58 -15.07 -41.45
C TRP A 134 0.60 -15.46 -42.34
N ASN A 135 1.80 -15.03 -41.96
CA ASN A 135 3.07 -15.44 -42.54
C ASN A 135 4.00 -15.95 -41.43
N LEU A 136 4.97 -16.80 -41.77
CA LEU A 136 5.93 -17.34 -40.79
C LEU A 136 6.89 -16.28 -40.26
N ASP A 137 7.07 -15.19 -41.00
CA ASP A 137 7.85 -14.02 -40.57
C ASP A 137 7.06 -13.06 -39.65
N ASP A 138 5.75 -13.31 -39.45
CA ASP A 138 4.92 -12.45 -38.61
C ASP A 138 5.36 -12.55 -37.12
N GLY A 139 5.51 -11.40 -36.46
CA GLY A 139 5.66 -11.32 -35.01
C GLY A 139 4.32 -11.17 -34.29
N VAL A 140 4.39 -10.94 -32.98
CA VAL A 140 3.23 -10.45 -32.21
C VAL A 140 2.99 -8.99 -32.58
N ASP A 141 1.77 -8.66 -33.04
CA ASP A 141 1.34 -7.27 -33.26
C ASP A 141 0.75 -6.72 -31.96
N ILE A 142 1.41 -5.71 -31.39
CA ILE A 142 1.02 -5.10 -30.12
C ILE A 142 0.48 -3.70 -30.39
N ARG A 143 -0.82 -3.52 -30.13
CA ARG A 143 -1.50 -2.23 -30.26
C ARG A 143 -1.72 -1.64 -28.89
N LEU A 144 -1.05 -0.53 -28.62
CA LEU A 144 -1.24 0.23 -27.38
C LEU A 144 -2.59 0.95 -27.41
N LEU A 145 -3.51 0.58 -26.51
CA LEU A 145 -4.83 1.20 -26.40
C LEU A 145 -4.83 2.35 -25.39
N PHE A 146 -4.09 2.20 -24.29
CA PHE A 146 -3.95 3.23 -23.26
C PHE A 146 -2.64 3.02 -22.50
N LYS A 147 -1.92 4.10 -22.18
CA LYS A 147 -0.73 4.08 -21.33
C LYS A 147 -0.88 5.09 -20.19
N PRO A 148 -0.64 4.69 -18.92
CA PRO A 148 -0.65 5.63 -17.80
C PRO A 148 0.49 6.67 -17.92
N LEU A 149 0.28 7.86 -17.35
CA LEU A 149 1.28 8.94 -17.35
C LEU A 149 2.55 8.58 -16.57
N SER A 150 2.41 7.77 -15.52
CA SER A 150 3.51 7.30 -14.69
C SER A 150 3.71 5.81 -14.90
N CYS A 151 4.93 5.41 -15.27
CA CYS A 151 5.34 4.02 -15.34
C CYS A 151 6.64 3.85 -14.56
N ARG A 152 6.52 3.57 -13.25
CA ARG A 152 7.68 3.37 -12.36
C ARG A 152 8.37 2.03 -12.62
N ARG A 153 7.58 1.02 -12.98
CA ARG A 153 8.02 -0.35 -13.28
C ARG A 153 7.25 -0.86 -14.49
N SER A 154 7.94 -1.62 -15.33
CA SER A 154 7.34 -2.38 -16.41
C SER A 154 7.57 -3.88 -16.22
N VAL A 155 6.69 -4.70 -16.76
CA VAL A 155 6.79 -6.16 -16.74
C VAL A 155 8.13 -6.63 -17.33
N GLN A 156 8.82 -7.50 -16.60
CA GLN A 156 10.02 -8.22 -17.02
C GLN A 156 9.81 -9.74 -17.00
N HIS A 157 10.72 -10.48 -17.64
CA HIS A 157 10.65 -11.94 -17.66
C HIS A 157 10.76 -12.51 -16.24
N GLY A 158 9.85 -13.43 -15.89
CA GLY A 158 9.76 -14.05 -14.57
C GLY A 158 9.06 -13.21 -13.49
N ASP A 159 8.56 -12.02 -13.83
CA ASP A 159 7.65 -11.29 -12.95
C ASP A 159 6.32 -12.05 -12.81
N PHE A 160 5.69 -11.92 -11.64
CA PHE A 160 4.31 -12.31 -11.44
C PHE A 160 3.41 -11.13 -11.79
N VAL A 161 2.42 -11.37 -12.64
CA VAL A 161 1.49 -10.34 -13.12
C VAL A 161 0.06 -10.71 -12.80
N ARG A 162 -0.74 -9.67 -12.61
CA ARG A 162 -2.18 -9.73 -12.47
C ARG A 162 -2.81 -8.91 -13.59
N TYR A 163 -3.61 -9.53 -14.45
CA TYR A 163 -4.24 -8.80 -15.54
C TYR A 163 -5.65 -9.28 -15.84
N LEU A 164 -6.47 -8.38 -16.38
CA LEU A 164 -7.77 -8.71 -16.97
C LEU A 164 -7.59 -8.89 -18.48
N TYR A 165 -8.31 -9.84 -19.07
CA TYR A 165 -8.28 -10.01 -20.52
C TYR A 165 -9.60 -10.52 -21.10
N ASN A 166 -9.81 -10.18 -22.36
CA ASN A 166 -10.80 -10.80 -23.23
C ASN A 166 -10.10 -11.41 -24.45
N GLY A 167 -10.42 -12.67 -24.77
CA GLY A 167 -9.82 -13.42 -25.87
C GLY A 167 -10.79 -13.59 -27.03
N SER A 168 -10.35 -13.25 -28.25
CA SER A 168 -11.11 -13.42 -29.48
C SER A 168 -10.23 -13.90 -30.63
N LEU A 169 -10.83 -14.53 -31.64
CA LEU A 169 -10.14 -14.82 -32.90
C LEU A 169 -10.01 -13.52 -33.71
N ILE A 170 -9.09 -13.49 -34.67
CA ILE A 170 -8.88 -12.31 -35.55
C ILE A 170 -10.14 -11.89 -36.33
N ASN A 171 -11.08 -12.83 -36.50
CA ASN A 171 -12.37 -12.58 -37.13
C ASN A 171 -13.41 -11.91 -36.19
N GLY A 172 -13.08 -11.69 -34.92
CA GLY A 172 -13.92 -11.08 -33.89
C GLY A 172 -14.71 -12.07 -33.02
N THR A 173 -14.63 -13.38 -33.30
CA THR A 173 -15.33 -14.39 -32.51
C THR A 173 -14.67 -14.54 -31.14
N SER A 174 -15.33 -14.13 -30.07
CA SER A 174 -14.83 -14.31 -28.71
C SER A 174 -14.83 -15.78 -28.30
N PHE A 175 -13.75 -16.25 -27.69
CA PHE A 175 -13.62 -17.62 -27.17
C PHE A 175 -13.33 -17.67 -25.67
N GLU A 176 -13.01 -16.53 -25.06
CA GLU A 176 -12.71 -16.44 -23.64
C GLU A 176 -13.07 -15.07 -23.08
N PHE A 177 -13.78 -15.08 -21.95
CA PHE A 177 -14.10 -13.89 -21.18
C PHE A 177 -13.71 -14.14 -19.72
N LYS A 178 -12.65 -13.48 -19.25
CA LYS A 178 -12.44 -13.25 -17.82
C LYS A 178 -12.91 -11.84 -17.48
N SER A 179 -14.22 -11.63 -17.67
CA SER A 179 -14.91 -10.39 -17.28
C SER A 179 -16.42 -10.62 -17.20
N HIS A 180 -16.88 -11.55 -16.36
CA HIS A 180 -18.30 -11.60 -16.00
C HIS A 180 -18.49 -11.86 -14.50
N GLY A 181 -18.81 -10.77 -13.78
CA GLY A 181 -19.44 -10.81 -12.45
C GLY A 181 -18.54 -10.77 -11.22
N LYS A 182 -17.25 -11.13 -11.31
CA LYS A 182 -16.37 -11.25 -10.13
C LYS A 182 -15.08 -10.41 -10.09
N ASN A 183 -14.74 -9.63 -11.12
CA ASN A 183 -13.42 -8.93 -11.19
C ASN A 183 -12.21 -9.86 -10.94
N ASP A 184 -12.36 -11.16 -11.18
CA ASP A 184 -11.27 -12.13 -11.01
C ASP A 184 -10.26 -11.96 -12.15
N THR A 185 -9.02 -11.69 -11.77
CA THR A 185 -7.89 -11.50 -12.66
C THR A 185 -7.27 -12.84 -13.08
N TYR A 186 -6.37 -12.76 -14.06
CA TYR A 186 -5.46 -13.84 -14.38
C TYR A 186 -4.09 -13.54 -13.76
N ASP A 187 -3.66 -14.48 -12.92
CA ASP A 187 -2.53 -14.32 -12.03
C ASP A 187 -1.51 -15.39 -12.42
N THR A 188 -0.34 -14.98 -12.91
CA THR A 188 0.64 -15.92 -13.47
C THR A 188 2.03 -15.31 -13.49
N TYR A 189 3.04 -16.16 -13.73
CA TYR A 189 4.38 -15.72 -14.06
C TYR A 189 4.51 -15.44 -15.56
N VAL A 190 5.29 -14.42 -15.91
CA VAL A 190 5.56 -14.05 -17.29
C VAL A 190 6.78 -14.80 -17.80
N ASP A 191 6.55 -16.05 -18.18
CA ASP A 191 7.52 -16.96 -18.79
C ASP A 191 6.81 -17.96 -19.72
N GLU A 192 7.60 -18.73 -20.49
CA GLU A 192 7.09 -19.72 -21.44
C GLU A 192 6.56 -21.00 -20.77
N ALA A 193 6.77 -21.18 -19.46
CA ALA A 193 6.24 -22.34 -18.73
C ALA A 193 4.75 -22.17 -18.41
N HIS A 194 4.30 -20.92 -18.23
CA HIS A 194 2.93 -20.61 -17.83
C HIS A 194 2.09 -19.95 -18.93
N LEU A 195 2.71 -19.28 -19.90
CA LEU A 195 2.03 -18.54 -20.96
C LEU A 195 2.48 -19.01 -22.35
N ILE A 196 1.58 -18.86 -23.34
CA ILE A 196 1.96 -18.97 -24.75
C ILE A 196 3.00 -17.89 -25.09
N SER A 197 3.99 -18.23 -25.93
CA SER A 197 5.13 -17.35 -26.23
C SER A 197 4.68 -15.96 -26.71
N GLY A 198 3.60 -15.87 -27.48
CA GLY A 198 3.06 -14.59 -27.92
C GLY A 198 2.51 -13.71 -26.79
N MET A 199 1.94 -14.30 -25.74
CA MET A 199 1.49 -13.55 -24.55
C MET A 199 2.68 -13.07 -23.71
N VAL A 200 3.74 -13.89 -23.58
CA VAL A 200 4.99 -13.46 -22.93
C VAL A 200 5.52 -12.20 -23.63
N GLN A 201 5.66 -12.26 -24.96
CA GLN A 201 6.11 -11.12 -25.77
C GLN A 201 5.16 -9.91 -25.68
N GLY A 202 3.85 -10.14 -25.69
CA GLY A 202 2.84 -9.09 -25.62
C GLY A 202 2.77 -8.36 -24.28
N LEU A 203 2.99 -9.07 -23.17
CA LEU A 203 2.98 -8.51 -21.82
C LEU A 203 4.29 -7.81 -21.46
N MET A 204 5.42 -8.19 -22.07
CA MET A 204 6.72 -7.56 -21.81
C MET A 204 6.65 -6.03 -21.93
N GLY A 205 7.20 -5.34 -20.92
CA GLY A 205 7.24 -3.88 -20.89
C GLY A 205 5.89 -3.20 -20.63
N MET A 206 4.80 -3.92 -20.32
CA MET A 206 3.54 -3.29 -19.86
C MET A 206 3.72 -2.60 -18.51
N CYS A 207 3.05 -1.45 -18.34
CA CYS A 207 2.94 -0.73 -17.08
C CYS A 207 1.60 -1.01 -16.39
N VAL A 208 1.53 -0.93 -15.06
CA VAL A 208 0.26 -1.11 -14.34
C VAL A 208 -0.75 -0.04 -14.75
N GLY A 209 -1.98 -0.46 -15.08
CA GLY A 209 -3.02 0.37 -15.67
C GLY A 209 -2.97 0.48 -17.21
N GLU A 210 -1.92 -0.03 -17.86
CA GLU A 210 -1.79 -0.03 -19.33
C GLU A 210 -2.78 -1.01 -19.98
N LYS A 211 -3.35 -0.61 -21.13
CA LYS A 211 -4.20 -1.46 -21.96
C LYS A 211 -3.56 -1.73 -23.32
N ARG A 212 -3.52 -3.00 -23.73
CA ARG A 212 -3.00 -3.44 -25.04
C ARG A 212 -4.00 -4.36 -25.73
N SER A 213 -4.02 -4.32 -27.06
CA SER A 213 -4.56 -5.39 -27.90
C SER A 213 -3.38 -6.16 -28.49
N ILE A 214 -3.26 -7.43 -28.13
CA ILE A 214 -2.12 -8.29 -28.47
C ILE A 214 -2.61 -9.33 -29.48
N ILE A 215 -2.13 -9.24 -30.72
CA ILE A 215 -2.51 -10.12 -31.82
C ILE A 215 -1.37 -11.12 -32.04
N ILE A 216 -1.67 -12.40 -31.85
CA ILE A 216 -0.69 -13.48 -31.80
C ILE A 216 -0.94 -14.44 -32.96
N PRO A 217 0.01 -14.62 -33.88
CA PRO A 217 -0.12 -15.57 -34.98
C PRO A 217 -0.10 -17.01 -34.45
N PRO A 218 -0.64 -17.99 -35.21
CA PRO A 218 -0.92 -19.31 -34.66
C PRO A 218 0.29 -20.02 -34.06
N PHE A 219 1.48 -19.87 -34.66
CA PHE A 219 2.72 -20.53 -34.22
C PHE A 219 3.32 -19.95 -32.93
N LEU A 220 2.89 -18.76 -32.49
CA LEU A 220 3.21 -18.18 -31.19
C LEU A 220 2.07 -18.34 -30.17
N ALA A 221 0.94 -18.92 -30.60
CA ALA A 221 -0.23 -19.21 -29.79
C ALA A 221 -0.42 -20.73 -29.58
N TYR A 222 -1.46 -21.32 -30.17
CA TYR A 222 -1.84 -22.73 -29.97
C TYR A 222 -1.52 -23.65 -31.16
N GLY A 223 -0.87 -23.10 -32.19
CA GLY A 223 -0.32 -23.82 -33.34
C GLY A 223 -1.35 -24.62 -34.13
N GLU A 224 -0.89 -25.74 -34.69
CA GLU A 224 -1.69 -26.63 -35.54
C GLU A 224 -2.74 -27.43 -34.77
N LYS A 225 -2.61 -27.51 -33.44
CA LYS A 225 -3.54 -28.28 -32.59
C LYS A 225 -4.73 -27.45 -32.16
N GLY A 226 -4.56 -26.13 -32.01
CA GLY A 226 -5.56 -25.29 -31.35
C GLY A 226 -5.65 -25.58 -29.84
N TYR A 227 -6.70 -25.09 -29.19
CA TYR A 227 -6.92 -25.25 -27.76
C TYR A 227 -8.37 -25.61 -27.44
N GLY A 228 -8.56 -26.88 -27.06
CA GLY A 228 -9.87 -27.45 -26.77
C GLY A 228 -10.85 -27.25 -27.93
N MET A 229 -12.10 -26.90 -27.61
CA MET A 229 -13.11 -26.50 -28.59
C MET A 229 -13.19 -24.98 -28.79
N LYS A 230 -12.36 -24.22 -28.07
CA LYS A 230 -12.44 -22.75 -28.01
C LYS A 230 -11.63 -22.08 -29.09
N VAL A 231 -10.41 -22.57 -29.31
CA VAL A 231 -9.49 -22.02 -30.32
C VAL A 231 -9.22 -23.08 -31.38
N PRO A 232 -9.65 -22.87 -32.63
CA PRO A 232 -9.36 -23.78 -33.72
C PRO A 232 -7.86 -23.92 -34.01
N ALA A 233 -7.49 -25.01 -34.68
CA ALA A 233 -6.17 -25.17 -35.27
C ALA A 233 -5.84 -24.01 -36.22
N HIS A 234 -4.59 -23.54 -36.19
CA HIS A 234 -4.09 -22.46 -37.03
C HIS A 234 -4.89 -21.16 -36.91
N ALA A 235 -5.32 -20.81 -35.70
CA ALA A 235 -6.04 -19.57 -35.44
C ALA A 235 -5.11 -18.50 -34.86
N THR A 236 -5.18 -17.31 -35.43
CA THR A 236 -4.66 -16.07 -34.85
C THR A 236 -5.59 -15.64 -33.73
N VAL A 237 -5.02 -15.39 -32.55
CA VAL A 237 -5.77 -14.97 -31.36
C VAL A 237 -5.46 -13.52 -31.01
N VAL A 238 -6.45 -12.82 -30.50
CA VAL A 238 -6.40 -11.43 -30.09
C VAL A 238 -6.78 -11.34 -28.63
N PHE A 239 -5.89 -10.78 -27.82
CA PHE A 239 -6.11 -10.53 -26.40
C PHE A 239 -6.12 -9.05 -26.11
N ASP A 240 -7.27 -8.53 -25.67
CA ASP A 240 -7.36 -7.20 -25.11
C ASP A 240 -7.08 -7.29 -23.61
N VAL A 241 -5.95 -6.73 -23.17
CA VAL A 241 -5.39 -6.89 -21.83
C VAL A 241 -5.36 -5.56 -21.08
N LEU A 242 -5.72 -5.57 -19.81
CA LEU A 242 -5.47 -4.51 -18.84
C LEU A 242 -4.55 -5.07 -17.74
N LEU A 243 -3.34 -4.53 -17.60
CA LEU A 243 -2.45 -4.91 -16.50
C LEU A 243 -2.93 -4.26 -15.20
N VAL A 244 -3.22 -5.07 -14.20
CA VAL A 244 -3.72 -4.63 -12.89
C VAL A 244 -2.58 -4.51 -11.88
N ASP A 245 -1.63 -5.45 -11.86
CA ASP A 245 -0.48 -5.39 -10.97
C ASP A 245 0.71 -6.20 -11.48
N VAL A 246 1.91 -5.90 -10.95
CA VAL A 246 3.16 -6.61 -11.26
C VAL A 246 4.13 -6.59 -10.09
N PHE A 247 4.73 -7.73 -9.76
CA PHE A 247 5.81 -7.83 -8.79
C PHE A 247 6.76 -9.00 -9.10
N ASN A 248 7.95 -8.98 -8.49
CA ASN A 248 8.88 -10.10 -8.49
C ASN A 248 9.00 -10.65 -7.06
N VAL A 249 9.08 -11.98 -6.91
CA VAL A 249 9.28 -12.63 -5.61
C VAL A 249 10.63 -12.25 -4.99
N LYS A 250 11.59 -11.81 -5.81
CA LYS A 250 12.90 -11.33 -5.35
C LYS A 250 12.90 -9.85 -4.94
N ASP A 251 11.80 -9.13 -5.13
CA ASP A 251 11.74 -7.72 -4.74
C ASP A 251 11.84 -7.56 -3.23
N GLU A 252 12.67 -6.63 -2.79
CA GLU A 252 12.65 -6.17 -1.40
C GLU A 252 11.61 -5.06 -1.22
N VAL A 253 11.31 -4.74 0.03
CA VAL A 253 10.49 -3.56 0.34
C VAL A 253 11.21 -2.30 -0.15
N GLN A 254 10.50 -1.45 -0.90
CA GLN A 254 11.06 -0.17 -1.36
C GLN A 254 10.61 0.94 -0.42
N VAL A 255 11.56 1.72 0.07
CA VAL A 255 11.30 2.81 1.02
C VAL A 255 11.78 4.11 0.40
N GLU A 256 10.84 5.01 0.12
CA GLU A 256 11.09 6.38 -0.33
C GLU A 256 10.90 7.32 0.87
N VAL A 257 11.96 8.00 1.29
CA VAL A 257 11.89 8.99 2.38
C VAL A 257 11.38 10.31 1.82
N LEU A 258 10.17 10.71 2.19
CA LEU A 258 9.51 11.91 1.67
C LEU A 258 9.92 13.17 2.45
N TYR A 259 10.09 13.03 3.77
CA TYR A 259 10.44 14.13 4.66
C TYR A 259 11.13 13.60 5.91
N VAL A 260 12.22 14.24 6.31
CA VAL A 260 12.90 14.02 7.59
C VAL A 260 12.94 15.36 8.33
N PRO A 261 12.48 15.44 9.59
CA PRO A 261 12.63 16.63 10.40
C PRO A 261 14.09 17.04 10.59
N GLN A 262 14.31 18.33 10.78
CA GLN A 262 15.66 18.89 11.00
C GLN A 262 16.30 18.32 12.28
N SER A 263 15.50 18.12 13.31
CA SER A 263 15.90 17.47 14.56
C SER A 263 15.56 15.98 14.49
N CYS A 264 16.58 15.12 14.48
CA CYS A 264 16.43 13.67 14.64
C CYS A 264 17.37 13.20 15.74
N ARG A 265 16.96 13.45 16.98
CA ARG A 265 17.73 13.14 18.20
C ARG A 265 18.03 11.65 18.33
N ARG A 266 17.06 10.82 17.96
CA ARG A 266 17.13 9.36 17.97
C ARG A 266 16.43 8.79 16.74
N LYS A 267 16.90 7.60 16.31
CA LYS A 267 16.23 6.77 15.32
C LYS A 267 15.60 5.54 15.97
N SER A 268 14.47 5.08 15.43
CA SER A 268 13.79 3.89 15.90
C SER A 268 14.66 2.64 15.74
N GLN A 269 14.54 1.73 16.70
CA GLN A 269 15.27 0.47 16.75
C GLN A 269 14.31 -0.69 17.01
N LYS A 270 14.79 -1.92 16.77
CA LYS A 270 14.03 -3.13 17.06
C LYS A 270 13.64 -3.17 18.54
N GLY A 271 12.35 -3.36 18.82
CA GLY A 271 11.77 -3.39 20.15
C GLY A 271 11.17 -2.07 20.63
N ASP A 272 11.34 -0.98 19.86
CA ASP A 272 10.67 0.28 20.16
C ASP A 272 9.16 0.16 19.93
N PHE A 273 8.37 0.69 20.85
CA PHE A 273 6.95 0.95 20.67
C PHE A 273 6.79 2.22 19.84
N ILE A 274 6.12 2.11 18.69
CA ILE A 274 5.98 3.19 17.72
C ILE A 274 4.51 3.49 17.46
N ARG A 275 4.19 4.78 17.34
CA ARG A 275 2.90 5.30 16.91
C ARG A 275 3.07 6.05 15.60
N TYR A 276 2.25 5.70 14.61
CA TYR A 276 2.30 6.37 13.32
C TYR A 276 0.91 6.43 12.69
N HIS A 277 0.71 7.43 11.84
CA HIS A 277 -0.38 7.44 10.90
C HIS A 277 0.06 6.86 9.56
N TYR A 278 -0.89 6.27 8.84
CA TYR A 278 -0.71 5.81 7.47
C TYR A 278 -1.95 6.01 6.60
N ASN A 279 -1.72 6.09 5.29
CA ASN A 279 -2.68 5.78 4.23
C ASN A 279 -2.16 4.57 3.43
N GLY A 280 -3.00 3.55 3.27
CA GLY A 280 -2.73 2.34 2.50
C GLY A 280 -3.48 2.37 1.17
N THR A 281 -2.75 2.31 0.06
CA THR A 281 -3.31 2.28 -1.30
C THR A 281 -2.77 1.10 -2.10
N PHE A 282 -3.51 0.67 -3.11
CA PHE A 282 -2.99 -0.22 -4.16
C PHE A 282 -2.12 0.56 -5.15
N ASN A 283 -1.47 -0.16 -6.08
CA ASN A 283 -0.60 0.41 -7.10
C ASN A 283 -1.33 1.33 -8.10
N ASP A 284 -2.64 1.14 -8.27
CA ASP A 284 -3.51 2.01 -9.08
C ASP A 284 -3.94 3.31 -8.34
N GLY A 285 -3.56 3.45 -7.06
CA GLY A 285 -3.90 4.59 -6.20
C GLY A 285 -5.20 4.43 -5.42
N THR A 286 -5.94 3.33 -5.60
CA THR A 286 -7.17 3.06 -4.84
C THR A 286 -6.83 2.87 -3.35
N LEU A 287 -7.46 3.67 -2.47
CA LEU A 287 -7.31 3.58 -1.02
C LEU A 287 -8.04 2.35 -0.49
N PHE A 288 -7.36 1.51 0.29
CA PHE A 288 -7.99 0.36 0.98
C PHE A 288 -8.10 0.56 2.49
N ASP A 289 -7.19 1.32 3.10
CA ASP A 289 -7.21 1.56 4.54
C ASP A 289 -6.52 2.88 4.92
N SER A 290 -6.95 3.52 6.00
CA SER A 290 -6.33 4.73 6.53
C SER A 290 -6.54 4.85 8.04
N SER A 291 -5.45 5.09 8.76
CA SER A 291 -5.50 5.45 10.18
C SER A 291 -6.20 6.80 10.43
N TYR A 292 -6.12 7.73 9.46
CA TYR A 292 -6.76 9.04 9.58
C TYR A 292 -8.28 8.94 9.55
N GLN A 293 -8.84 7.97 8.80
CA GLN A 293 -10.28 7.72 8.79
C GLN A 293 -10.81 7.25 10.15
N ARG A 294 -9.96 6.64 10.98
CA ARG A 294 -10.29 6.21 12.34
C ARG A 294 -9.96 7.26 13.41
N ASN A 295 -9.36 8.39 13.02
CA ASN A 295 -8.89 9.42 13.94
C ASN A 295 -8.02 8.87 15.09
N SER A 296 -7.19 7.87 14.80
CA SER A 296 -6.33 7.22 15.79
C SER A 296 -5.07 6.69 15.12
N THR A 297 -3.94 6.73 15.83
CA THR A 297 -2.68 6.19 15.34
C THR A 297 -2.71 4.67 15.30
N TYR A 298 -1.87 4.08 14.45
CA TYR A 298 -1.54 2.67 14.55
C TYR A 298 -0.33 2.52 15.47
N ASN A 299 -0.46 1.62 16.45
CA ASN A 299 0.51 1.45 17.51
C ASN A 299 1.05 0.02 17.46
N THR A 300 2.37 -0.14 17.44
CA THR A 300 3.00 -1.47 17.33
C THR A 300 4.43 -1.47 17.84
N PHE A 301 5.08 -2.64 17.87
CA PHE A 301 6.51 -2.74 18.16
C PHE A 301 7.33 -2.97 16.89
N VAL A 302 8.38 -2.18 16.73
CA VAL A 302 9.27 -2.23 15.57
C VAL A 302 10.11 -3.51 15.56
N GLY A 303 10.12 -4.21 14.44
CA GLY A 303 10.99 -5.37 14.17
C GLY A 303 10.60 -6.65 14.92
N LEU A 304 9.37 -6.72 15.46
CA LEU A 304 8.84 -7.90 16.18
C LEU A 304 7.78 -8.68 15.39
N GLY A 305 7.44 -8.26 14.17
CA GLY A 305 6.52 -8.98 13.28
C GLY A 305 5.04 -8.84 13.66
N HIS A 306 4.64 -7.79 14.38
CA HIS A 306 3.24 -7.51 14.71
C HIS A 306 2.46 -6.89 13.54
N VAL A 307 3.15 -6.35 12.55
CA VAL A 307 2.60 -5.86 11.29
C VAL A 307 3.21 -6.64 10.13
N ILE A 308 2.68 -6.44 8.93
CA ILE A 308 3.24 -7.08 7.73
C ILE A 308 4.73 -6.79 7.59
N ALA A 309 5.49 -7.79 7.15
CA ALA A 309 6.95 -7.78 7.17
C ALA A 309 7.57 -6.58 6.45
N GLY A 310 6.95 -6.09 5.37
CA GLY A 310 7.41 -4.92 4.64
C GLY A 310 7.31 -3.63 5.46
N VAL A 311 6.17 -3.40 6.12
CA VAL A 311 5.99 -2.22 6.99
C VAL A 311 6.90 -2.32 8.21
N ASP A 312 7.03 -3.50 8.80
CA ASP A 312 7.89 -3.71 9.97
C ASP A 312 9.36 -3.36 9.69
N LYS A 313 9.86 -3.76 8.52
CA LYS A 313 11.19 -3.36 8.02
C LYS A 313 11.27 -1.85 7.75
N ALA A 314 10.21 -1.26 7.20
CA ALA A 314 10.19 0.16 6.85
C ALA A 314 10.07 1.10 8.07
N LEU A 315 9.67 0.59 9.23
CA LEU A 315 9.64 1.34 10.48
C LEU A 315 11.00 1.39 11.19
N LEU A 316 12.02 0.66 10.73
CA LEU A 316 13.37 0.73 11.29
C LEU A 316 14.09 2.02 10.87
N GLY A 317 14.80 2.63 11.83
CA GLY A 317 15.64 3.78 11.58
C GLY A 317 14.88 5.06 11.21
N VAL A 318 13.61 5.20 11.62
CA VAL A 318 12.82 6.43 11.42
C VAL A 318 13.10 7.47 12.50
N CYS A 319 12.92 8.74 12.17
CA CYS A 319 12.84 9.85 13.12
C CYS A 319 11.38 10.15 13.48
N VAL A 320 11.14 10.70 14.68
CA VAL A 320 9.83 11.28 15.01
C VAL A 320 9.52 12.40 14.04
N GLY A 321 8.29 12.46 13.50
CA GLY A 321 7.85 13.41 12.47
C GLY A 321 8.24 13.04 11.03
N GLU A 322 9.01 11.97 10.81
CA GLU A 322 9.40 11.51 9.48
C GLU A 322 8.19 11.04 8.65
N LYS A 323 8.25 11.25 7.33
CA LYS A 323 7.27 10.70 6.38
C LYS A 323 7.96 9.80 5.35
N ARG A 324 7.40 8.62 5.13
CA ARG A 324 7.89 7.61 4.17
C ARG A 324 6.79 7.15 3.25
N ARG A 325 7.12 6.86 1.99
CA ARG A 325 6.31 6.06 1.08
C ARG A 325 6.94 4.67 0.96
N VAL A 326 6.18 3.64 1.29
CA VAL A 326 6.66 2.26 1.39
C VAL A 326 5.90 1.38 0.41
N ILE A 327 6.59 0.77 -0.54
CA ILE A 327 6.01 -0.16 -1.52
C ILE A 327 6.36 -1.58 -1.07
N VAL A 328 5.32 -2.33 -0.69
CA VAL A 328 5.43 -3.67 -0.10
C VAL A 328 4.99 -4.71 -1.12
N PRO A 329 5.90 -5.59 -1.59
CA PRO A 329 5.52 -6.69 -2.46
C PRO A 329 4.69 -7.73 -1.69
N PRO A 330 3.87 -8.54 -2.36
CA PRO A 330 2.86 -9.37 -1.70
C PRO A 330 3.46 -10.39 -0.72
N HIS A 331 4.63 -10.95 -1.02
CA HIS A 331 5.32 -11.90 -0.14
C HIS A 331 5.86 -11.27 1.16
N LEU A 332 5.89 -9.93 1.25
CA LEU A 332 6.14 -9.16 2.47
C LEU A 332 4.87 -8.49 3.03
N ALA A 333 3.71 -8.74 2.42
CA ALA A 333 2.37 -8.30 2.83
C ALA A 333 1.48 -9.51 3.16
N TYR A 334 0.36 -9.70 2.43
CA TYR A 334 -0.64 -10.75 2.67
C TYR A 334 -0.50 -11.99 1.77
N GLY A 335 0.62 -12.09 1.04
CA GLY A 335 0.95 -13.24 0.21
C GLY A 335 -0.04 -13.47 -0.94
N GLY A 336 -0.05 -14.70 -1.46
CA GLY A 336 -0.88 -15.08 -2.60
C GLY A 336 -2.38 -15.15 -2.32
N ASN A 337 -2.78 -15.19 -1.04
CA ASN A 337 -4.17 -15.37 -0.63
C ASN A 337 -4.88 -14.05 -0.31
N GLY A 338 -4.17 -13.03 0.16
CA GLY A 338 -4.78 -11.74 0.51
C GLY A 338 -5.58 -11.81 1.83
N THR A 339 -6.55 -10.90 2.01
CA THR A 339 -7.45 -10.84 3.18
C THR A 339 -8.92 -10.66 2.78
N GLY A 340 -9.82 -11.17 3.64
CA GLY A 340 -11.27 -11.02 3.52
C GLY A 340 -11.92 -12.08 2.61
N GLU A 341 -13.08 -12.60 3.02
CA GLU A 341 -13.99 -13.33 2.12
C GLU A 341 -15.00 -12.33 1.53
N THR A 342 -15.27 -12.42 0.23
CA THR A 342 -16.36 -11.66 -0.41
C THR A 342 -17.72 -12.15 0.10
N GLN A 343 -18.22 -11.62 1.20
CA GLN A 343 -19.62 -11.79 1.61
C GLN A 343 -20.45 -10.61 1.09
N THR A 344 -21.24 -10.86 0.05
CA THR A 344 -22.31 -9.96 -0.36
C THR A 344 -23.44 -10.03 0.67
N VAL A 345 -23.56 -9.03 1.53
CA VAL A 345 -24.75 -8.87 2.40
C VAL A 345 -25.70 -7.89 1.71
N ALA A 346 -26.88 -8.38 1.30
CA ALA A 346 -27.92 -7.52 0.75
C ALA A 346 -28.64 -6.80 1.90
N HIS A 347 -28.67 -5.46 1.86
CA HIS A 347 -29.60 -4.68 2.68
C HIS A 347 -30.72 -4.17 1.78
N ASP A 348 -31.95 -4.63 2.02
CA ASP A 348 -33.13 -4.08 1.35
C ASP A 348 -33.43 -2.69 1.93
N MET A 349 -33.22 -1.64 1.13
CA MET A 349 -33.64 -0.29 1.47
C MET A 349 -34.89 0.08 0.67
N CYS A 350 -36.05 0.03 1.32
CA CYS A 350 -37.30 0.49 0.73
C CYS A 350 -37.35 2.02 0.72
N VAL A 351 -37.41 2.63 -0.47
CA VAL A 351 -37.70 4.06 -0.61
C VAL A 351 -39.17 4.22 -1.02
N CYS A 352 -39.98 4.81 -0.15
CA CYS A 352 -41.35 5.22 -0.48
C CYS A 352 -41.31 6.57 -1.20
N VAL A 353 -41.57 6.58 -2.50
CA VAL A 353 -41.78 7.83 -3.26
C VAL A 353 -43.28 8.11 -3.31
N CYS A 354 -43.72 9.13 -2.56
CA CYS A 354 -45.07 9.65 -2.66
C CYS A 354 -45.18 10.59 -3.86
N VAL A 355 -45.75 10.10 -4.97
CA VAL A 355 -46.26 10.98 -6.02
C VAL A 355 -47.66 11.40 -5.63
N CYS A 356 -47.96 12.70 -5.73
CA CYS A 356 -49.23 13.30 -5.32
C CYS A 356 -50.43 12.46 -5.82
N VAL A 357 -51.36 12.21 -4.88
CA VAL A 357 -52.66 11.51 -5.01
C VAL A 357 -52.63 9.99 -4.75
N CYS A 358 -52.72 9.65 -3.46
CA CYS A 358 -53.45 8.50 -2.88
C CYS A 358 -53.11 7.04 -3.25
N VAL A 359 -51.92 6.69 -3.78
CA VAL A 359 -51.43 5.29 -3.78
C VAL A 359 -49.94 5.24 -3.44
N CYS A 360 -49.57 4.60 -2.32
CA CYS A 360 -48.18 4.29 -2.00
C CYS A 360 -47.73 3.05 -2.77
N VAL A 361 -46.79 3.20 -3.72
CA VAL A 361 -46.10 2.07 -4.34
C VAL A 361 -44.72 1.95 -3.69
N CYS A 362 -44.48 0.87 -2.95
CA CYS A 362 -43.15 0.53 -2.45
C CYS A 362 -42.32 -0.05 -3.60
N VAL A 363 -41.23 0.63 -3.99
CA VAL A 363 -40.23 0.07 -4.88
C VAL A 363 -39.07 -0.40 -4.02
N CYS A 364 -38.87 -1.72 -3.92
CA CYS A 364 -37.65 -2.27 -3.34
C CYS A 364 -36.51 -2.08 -4.35
N VAL A 365 -35.54 -1.23 -4.02
CA VAL A 365 -34.27 -1.18 -4.75
C VAL A 365 -33.29 -2.03 -3.94
N THR A 366 -32.79 -3.11 -4.54
CA THR A 366 -31.68 -3.87 -3.96
C THR A 366 -30.43 -2.99 -4.04
N CYS A 367 -30.15 -2.25 -2.97
CA CYS A 367 -28.92 -1.48 -2.86
C CYS A 367 -27.81 -2.40 -2.34
N TYR A 368 -26.88 -2.74 -3.21
CA TYR A 368 -25.61 -3.33 -2.80
C TYR A 368 -24.75 -2.22 -2.18
N SER A 369 -24.62 -2.20 -0.85
CA SER A 369 -23.51 -1.46 -0.24
C SER A 369 -22.29 -2.38 -0.26
N LEU A 370 -21.36 -2.13 -1.17
CA LEU A 370 -20.01 -2.68 -1.05
C LEU A 370 -19.33 -1.97 0.13
N SER A 371 -19.28 -2.63 1.29
CA SER A 371 -18.30 -2.28 2.31
C SER A 371 -16.93 -2.73 1.77
N THR A 372 -16.26 -1.86 1.03
CA THR A 372 -14.94 -2.13 0.43
C THR A 372 -13.78 -2.11 1.42
N GLY A 373 -14.05 -2.21 2.74
CA GLY A 373 -13.06 -1.97 3.79
C GLY A 373 -12.09 -3.12 4.09
N ASP A 374 -12.36 -4.36 3.67
CA ASP A 374 -11.64 -5.52 4.23
C ASP A 374 -11.00 -6.46 3.20
N LEU A 375 -11.15 -6.19 1.90
CA LEU A 375 -10.67 -7.11 0.87
C LEU A 375 -9.33 -6.64 0.28
N ILE A 376 -8.25 -7.29 0.69
CA ILE A 376 -6.95 -7.15 0.01
C ILE A 376 -6.82 -8.34 -0.92
N PRO A 377 -6.80 -8.14 -2.24
CA PRO A 377 -6.67 -9.24 -3.18
C PRO A 377 -5.36 -10.00 -2.96
N GLY A 378 -5.41 -11.32 -3.13
CA GLY A 378 -4.21 -12.15 -3.13
C GLY A 378 -3.17 -11.66 -4.14
N SER A 379 -1.90 -11.68 -3.77
CA SER A 379 -0.79 -11.22 -4.60
C SER A 379 -0.79 -9.70 -4.91
N ALA A 380 -1.52 -8.87 -4.15
CA ALA A 380 -1.52 -7.42 -4.34
C ALA A 380 -0.28 -6.72 -3.77
N VAL A 381 0.32 -5.81 -4.54
CA VAL A 381 1.33 -4.85 -4.07
C VAL A 381 0.64 -3.74 -3.29
N LEU A 382 1.15 -3.45 -2.09
CA LEU A 382 0.59 -2.43 -1.22
C LEU A 382 1.53 -1.23 -1.10
N ILE A 383 0.97 -0.03 -1.09
CA ILE A 383 1.69 1.21 -0.89
C ILE A 383 1.21 1.86 0.41
N PHE A 384 2.13 2.17 1.30
CA PHE A 384 1.85 2.85 2.56
C PHE A 384 2.56 4.19 2.62
N ASP A 385 1.80 5.27 2.75
CA ASP A 385 2.33 6.59 3.10
C ASP A 385 2.30 6.73 4.63
N LEU A 386 3.44 6.57 5.28
CA LEU A 386 3.63 6.61 6.73
C LEU A 386 3.97 8.02 7.21
N HIS A 387 3.46 8.38 8.38
CA HIS A 387 3.79 9.60 9.13
C HIS A 387 4.04 9.24 10.59
N ILE A 388 5.30 9.32 11.02
CA ILE A 388 5.73 8.89 12.35
C ILE A 388 5.36 9.95 13.38
N ILE A 389 4.62 9.55 14.42
CA ILE A 389 4.12 10.46 15.44
C ILE A 389 5.00 10.45 16.67
N ASP A 390 5.39 9.26 17.16
CA ASP A 390 6.35 9.12 18.26
C ASP A 390 6.83 7.67 18.39
N PHE A 391 7.96 7.44 19.07
CA PHE A 391 8.38 6.11 19.52
C PHE A 391 9.27 6.16 20.76
N HIS A 392 9.19 5.10 21.58
CA HIS A 392 10.04 4.88 22.75
C HIS A 392 10.29 3.40 22.98
N ASN A 393 11.30 3.03 23.75
CA ASN A 393 11.46 1.67 24.23
C ASN A 393 10.87 1.55 25.64
N PRO A 394 10.05 0.53 25.95
CA PRO A 394 9.60 0.29 27.32
C PRO A 394 10.73 0.05 28.33
N LYS A 395 11.96 -0.21 27.86
CA LYS A 395 13.16 -0.35 28.68
C LYS A 395 13.97 0.93 28.83
N ASP A 396 13.56 2.02 28.19
CA ASP A 396 14.29 3.30 28.26
C ASP A 396 14.31 3.82 29.70
N SER A 397 15.46 4.35 30.11
CA SER A 397 15.60 5.13 31.33
C SER A 397 15.37 6.62 31.03
N VAL A 398 15.18 7.42 32.08
CA VAL A 398 15.24 8.89 31.96
C VAL A 398 16.65 9.30 31.54
N GLU A 399 16.76 10.07 30.46
CA GLU A 399 18.04 10.61 29.99
C GLU A 399 18.23 12.02 30.58
N ILE A 400 19.38 12.26 31.22
CA ILE A 400 19.68 13.54 31.86
C ILE A 400 20.97 14.09 31.27
N LEU A 401 20.86 15.20 30.55
CA LEU A 401 21.99 15.93 29.96
C LEU A 401 22.20 17.25 30.71
N ILE A 402 23.35 17.40 31.36
CA ILE A 402 23.71 18.66 32.02
C ILE A 402 24.16 19.66 30.94
N THR A 403 23.36 20.70 30.71
CA THR A 403 23.64 21.74 29.69
C THR A 403 24.43 22.90 30.25
N ASN A 404 24.31 23.18 31.56
CA ASN A 404 25.12 24.16 32.26
C ASN A 404 25.32 23.75 33.71
N LYS A 405 26.57 23.72 34.19
CA LYS A 405 26.89 23.46 35.60
C LYS A 405 27.62 24.66 36.22
N PRO A 406 27.07 25.28 37.28
CA PRO A 406 27.72 26.37 37.99
C PRO A 406 29.09 25.98 38.56
N LEU A 407 30.00 26.96 38.65
CA LEU A 407 31.34 26.78 39.22
C LEU A 407 31.31 26.34 40.70
N HIS A 408 30.31 26.81 41.45
CA HIS A 408 30.10 26.46 42.87
C HIS A 408 28.84 25.60 43.01
N CYS A 409 29.03 24.34 43.35
CA CYS A 409 27.96 23.32 43.37
C CYS A 409 28.14 22.41 44.59
N ASN A 410 28.19 23.01 45.78
CA ASN A 410 28.52 22.31 47.03
C ASN A 410 27.30 21.61 47.67
N SER A 411 26.09 22.08 47.34
CA SER A 411 24.83 21.52 47.80
C SER A 411 24.01 21.12 46.58
N THR A 412 23.60 19.86 46.56
CA THR A 412 22.75 19.30 45.50
C THR A 412 21.41 18.88 46.09
N SER A 413 20.36 18.99 45.30
CA SER A 413 19.02 18.51 45.65
C SER A 413 19.02 17.01 45.92
N ALA A 414 18.25 16.60 46.91
CA ALA A 414 18.03 15.21 47.32
C ALA A 414 16.55 14.97 47.63
N THR A 415 16.18 13.72 47.91
CA THR A 415 14.84 13.37 48.37
C THR A 415 14.44 14.22 49.59
N ASN A 416 13.18 14.65 49.63
CA ASN A 416 12.55 15.57 50.60
C ASN A 416 12.98 17.03 50.51
N ASP A 417 13.98 17.39 49.70
CA ASP A 417 14.30 18.81 49.49
C ASP A 417 13.17 19.51 48.73
N LEU A 418 12.88 20.76 49.13
CA LEU A 418 12.00 21.65 48.38
C LEU A 418 12.84 22.39 47.33
N VAL A 419 12.47 22.22 46.08
CA VAL A 419 13.12 22.87 44.94
C VAL A 419 12.21 23.90 44.28
N THR A 420 12.79 25.03 43.90
CA THR A 420 12.14 26.01 43.00
C THR A 420 12.87 26.00 41.66
N TYR A 421 12.15 25.81 40.55
CA TYR A 421 12.76 25.63 39.23
C TYR A 421 11.95 26.28 38.10
N HIS A 422 12.65 26.65 37.04
CA HIS A 422 12.07 26.94 35.74
C HIS A 422 12.12 25.70 34.86
N TYR A 423 11.08 25.52 34.05
CA TYR A 423 11.04 24.48 33.03
C TYR A 423 10.38 24.96 31.74
N ASN A 424 10.84 24.43 30.61
CA ASN A 424 10.12 24.37 29.34
C ASN A 424 9.94 22.90 28.97
N CYS A 425 8.72 22.50 28.64
CA CYS A 425 8.39 21.14 28.23
C CYS A 425 7.96 21.11 26.76
N SER A 426 8.47 20.15 26.01
CA SER A 426 8.14 19.91 24.61
C SER A 426 8.05 18.40 24.31
N LEU A 427 7.46 18.05 23.16
CA LEU A 427 7.56 16.71 22.59
C LEU A 427 8.93 16.49 21.95
N LEU A 428 9.29 15.23 21.66
CA LEU A 428 10.57 14.87 21.06
C LEU A 428 10.82 15.52 19.67
N ASP A 429 9.75 15.91 18.96
CA ASP A 429 9.82 16.64 17.69
C ASP A 429 10.03 18.16 17.85
N GLY A 430 10.02 18.68 19.09
CA GLY A 430 10.17 20.09 19.42
C GLY A 430 8.85 20.86 19.56
N THR A 431 7.69 20.21 19.42
CA THR A 431 6.39 20.85 19.67
C THR A 431 6.30 21.31 21.12
N PRO A 432 6.13 22.61 21.41
CA PRO A 432 6.05 23.11 22.79
C PRO A 432 4.74 22.68 23.46
N LEU A 433 4.81 22.33 24.74
CA LEU A 433 3.67 21.93 25.56
C LEU A 433 3.36 22.96 26.64
N TYR A 434 4.23 23.07 27.65
CA TYR A 434 4.05 24.00 28.77
C TYR A 434 5.38 24.60 29.20
N SER A 435 5.32 25.79 29.75
CA SER A 435 6.44 26.42 30.45
C SER A 435 6.01 26.91 31.82
N SER A 436 6.96 26.90 32.76
CA SER A 436 6.83 27.64 34.03
C SER A 436 6.51 29.12 33.82
N THR A 437 6.92 29.72 32.70
CA THR A 437 6.62 31.14 32.41
C THR A 437 5.14 31.39 32.12
N ASP A 438 4.40 30.38 31.66
CA ASP A 438 2.97 30.49 31.32
C ASP A 438 2.12 30.84 32.55
N TRP A 439 2.64 30.52 33.75
CA TRP A 439 1.98 30.75 35.03
C TRP A 439 2.51 31.99 35.78
N GLY A 440 3.45 32.72 35.19
CA GLY A 440 4.02 33.96 35.76
C GLY A 440 4.87 33.76 37.03
N LYS A 441 5.14 32.52 37.45
CA LYS A 441 5.99 32.20 38.60
C LYS A 441 6.75 30.87 38.39
N PRO A 442 7.93 30.71 39.00
CA PRO A 442 8.63 29.43 39.02
C PRO A 442 7.78 28.30 39.62
N ALA A 443 8.06 27.08 39.20
CA ALA A 443 7.44 25.88 39.79
C ALA A 443 8.16 25.50 41.09
N GLN A 444 7.43 24.87 42.00
CA GLN A 444 7.96 24.33 43.24
C GLN A 444 7.54 22.87 43.37
N ALA A 445 8.45 22.04 43.91
CA ALA A 445 8.16 20.65 44.22
C ALA A 445 9.02 20.15 45.37
N THR A 446 8.45 19.29 46.22
CA THR A 446 9.17 18.49 47.21
C THR A 446 9.58 17.17 46.58
N LEU A 447 10.90 16.92 46.45
CA LEU A 447 11.40 15.77 45.72
C LEU A 447 11.08 14.45 46.42
N GLY A 448 10.61 13.46 45.66
CA GLY A 448 10.23 12.13 46.16
C GLY A 448 8.86 12.03 46.84
N GLN A 449 8.07 13.11 46.87
CA GLN A 449 6.70 13.12 47.42
C GLN A 449 5.60 12.98 46.34
N ALA A 450 5.98 12.55 45.13
CA ALA A 450 5.08 12.38 43.98
C ALA A 450 4.30 13.66 43.58
N GLU A 451 4.86 14.84 43.88
CA GLU A 451 4.30 16.14 43.45
C GLU A 451 4.50 16.42 41.96
N VAL A 452 5.48 15.75 41.34
CA VAL A 452 5.78 15.80 39.90
C VAL A 452 5.90 14.40 39.32
N ILE A 453 5.85 14.28 37.98
CA ILE A 453 6.08 13.01 37.30
C ILE A 453 7.45 12.43 37.67
N GLU A 454 7.55 11.10 37.74
CA GLU A 454 8.74 10.41 38.24
C GLU A 454 10.01 10.79 37.47
N GLY A 455 9.93 10.93 36.15
CA GLY A 455 11.08 11.31 35.35
C GLY A 455 11.56 12.74 35.57
N LEU A 456 10.65 13.66 35.89
CA LEU A 456 11.02 15.02 36.27
C LEU A 456 11.62 15.05 37.68
N ASP A 457 11.09 14.27 38.61
CA ASP A 457 11.67 14.09 39.95
C ASP A 457 13.12 13.56 39.87
N GLN A 458 13.35 12.55 39.03
CA GLN A 458 14.70 12.03 38.74
C GLN A 458 15.60 13.10 38.09
N GLY A 459 15.07 13.87 37.14
CA GLY A 459 15.79 14.95 36.45
C GLY A 459 16.23 16.08 37.39
N LEU A 460 15.41 16.41 38.39
CA LEU A 460 15.67 17.46 39.38
C LEU A 460 16.62 17.02 40.50
N LYS A 461 16.72 15.72 40.80
CA LYS A 461 17.63 15.19 41.83
C LYS A 461 19.10 15.40 41.47
N GLY A 462 19.90 15.76 42.45
CA GLY A 462 21.34 16.00 42.28
C GLY A 462 21.68 17.32 41.55
N MET A 463 20.71 18.21 41.31
CA MET A 463 20.95 19.54 40.75
C MET A 463 21.44 20.49 41.83
N CYS A 464 22.34 21.43 41.49
CA CYS A 464 22.62 22.61 42.32
C CYS A 464 22.00 23.89 41.75
N VAL A 465 21.82 24.90 42.59
CA VAL A 465 21.21 26.17 42.20
C VAL A 465 21.99 26.83 41.05
N GLY A 466 21.28 27.19 39.98
CA GLY A 466 21.81 27.71 38.72
C GLY A 466 22.16 26.65 37.67
N GLU A 467 22.08 25.36 38.01
CA GLU A 467 22.29 24.27 37.05
C GLU A 467 21.15 24.19 36.04
N LYS A 468 21.51 23.94 34.77
CA LYS A 468 20.55 23.68 33.70
C LYS A 468 20.71 22.27 33.15
N ARG A 469 19.59 21.62 32.87
CA ARG A 469 19.54 20.27 32.33
C ARG A 469 18.55 20.19 31.17
N GLU A 470 18.84 19.31 30.22
CA GLU A 470 17.83 18.75 29.34
C GLU A 470 17.52 17.33 29.84
N VAL A 471 16.24 17.03 30.04
CA VAL A 471 15.77 15.75 30.59
C VAL A 471 14.75 15.14 29.64
N ILE A 472 15.06 13.95 29.10
CA ILE A 472 14.16 13.20 28.22
C ILE A 472 13.47 12.13 29.05
N VAL A 473 12.15 12.21 29.16
CA VAL A 473 11.32 11.37 30.01
C VAL A 473 10.47 10.44 29.13
N PRO A 474 10.75 9.13 29.13
CA PRO A 474 9.89 8.13 28.51
C PRO A 474 8.50 8.09 29.15
N PRO A 475 7.46 7.60 28.45
CA PRO A 475 6.08 7.72 28.92
C PRO A 475 5.80 6.97 30.22
N HIS A 476 6.47 5.83 30.46
CA HIS A 476 6.34 5.05 31.71
C HIS A 476 6.95 5.75 32.94
N PHE A 477 7.71 6.83 32.74
CA PHE A 477 8.16 7.75 33.80
C PHE A 477 7.43 9.11 33.76
N GLY A 478 6.47 9.27 32.83
CA GLY A 478 5.70 10.49 32.60
C GLY A 478 4.20 10.27 32.82
N HIS A 479 3.39 10.59 31.81
CA HIS A 479 1.92 10.45 31.87
C HIS A 479 1.40 9.08 31.42
N GLY A 480 2.26 8.20 30.90
CA GLY A 480 1.88 6.89 30.37
C GLY A 480 0.81 6.98 29.28
N GLN A 481 -0.19 6.10 29.37
CA GLN A 481 -1.31 6.02 28.42
C GLN A 481 -2.40 7.07 28.65
N ASN A 482 -2.31 7.89 29.71
CA ASN A 482 -3.33 8.86 30.02
C ASN A 482 -3.19 10.09 29.12
N GLU A 483 -4.20 10.34 28.29
CA GLU A 483 -4.33 11.61 27.57
C GLU A 483 -4.86 12.69 28.52
N GLY A 484 -4.13 13.80 28.67
CA GLY A 484 -4.49 14.83 29.63
C GLY A 484 -3.67 16.11 29.48
N SER A 485 -4.29 17.25 29.80
CA SER A 485 -3.71 18.60 29.77
C SER A 485 -3.22 19.13 28.41
N GLY A 486 -3.26 18.34 27.33
CA GLY A 486 -2.62 18.69 26.05
C GLY A 486 -1.40 17.83 25.71
N VAL A 487 -1.07 16.83 26.55
CA VAL A 487 -0.05 15.81 26.28
C VAL A 487 -0.69 14.59 25.62
N PRO A 488 -0.20 14.13 24.45
CA PRO A 488 -0.65 12.87 23.85
C PRO A 488 -0.32 11.65 24.72
N ALA A 489 -1.12 10.59 24.63
CA ALA A 489 -0.79 9.31 25.25
C ALA A 489 0.54 8.77 24.72
N ASP A 490 1.29 8.09 25.58
CA ASP A 490 2.58 7.47 25.27
C ASP A 490 3.62 8.45 24.68
N ALA A 491 3.50 9.74 25.01
CA ALA A 491 4.42 10.77 24.54
C ALA A 491 5.75 10.78 25.30
N VAL A 492 6.86 10.87 24.57
CA VAL A 492 8.17 11.19 25.13
C VAL A 492 8.26 12.70 25.37
N LEU A 493 8.57 13.08 26.61
CA LEU A 493 8.67 14.48 27.01
C LEU A 493 10.13 14.93 27.08
N VAL A 494 10.39 16.17 26.65
CA VAL A 494 11.70 16.82 26.75
C VAL A 494 11.55 18.06 27.61
N PHE A 495 12.23 18.06 28.76
CA PHE A 495 12.27 19.18 29.70
C PHE A 495 13.60 19.91 29.63
N GLU A 496 13.57 21.21 29.40
CA GLU A 496 14.68 22.12 29.68
C GLU A 496 14.48 22.70 31.08
N LEU A 497 15.35 22.36 32.02
CA LEU A 497 15.24 22.70 33.44
C LEU A 497 16.30 23.72 33.85
N GLU A 498 15.96 24.59 34.79
CA GLU A 498 16.88 25.46 35.52
C GLU A 498 16.50 25.48 37.00
N LEU A 499 17.39 25.04 37.89
CA LEU A 499 17.15 25.10 39.33
C LEU A 499 17.43 26.51 39.86
N LEU A 500 16.45 27.14 40.51
CA LEU A 500 16.54 28.52 40.99
C LEU A 500 16.79 28.62 42.49
N ASP A 501 16.18 27.74 43.28
CA ASP A 501 16.35 27.71 44.73
C ASP A 501 16.27 26.27 45.26
N LEU A 502 16.98 26.03 46.37
CA LEU A 502 17.08 24.73 47.03
C LEU A 502 16.99 24.91 48.55
N SER A 503 15.90 24.43 49.12
CA SER A 503 15.69 24.36 50.57
C SER A 503 15.77 22.91 51.03
N LYS A 504 16.66 22.64 51.99
CA LYS A 504 16.87 21.27 52.47
C LYS A 504 15.63 20.74 53.19
N GLY A 505 15.30 19.48 52.90
CA GLY A 505 14.17 18.79 53.49
C GLY A 505 14.37 18.37 54.94
N VAL A 506 13.32 17.76 55.47
CA VAL A 506 13.32 16.96 56.70
C VAL A 506 12.93 15.51 56.34
N PRO A 507 13.19 14.51 57.22
CA PRO A 507 12.78 13.14 56.96
C PRO A 507 11.25 13.00 56.79
N GLN A 508 10.81 11.91 56.14
CA GLN A 508 9.40 11.73 55.81
C GLN A 508 8.55 11.57 57.08
N GLY A 509 7.47 12.35 57.18
CA GLY A 509 6.52 12.29 58.30
C GLY A 509 6.89 13.23 59.46
N PHE A 510 7.95 14.02 59.31
CA PHE A 510 8.42 14.92 60.35
C PHE A 510 8.24 16.38 59.97
N LEU A 511 8.08 17.21 61.00
CA LEU A 511 7.88 18.66 60.89
C LEU A 511 9.15 19.45 61.24
N PHE A 512 10.04 18.87 62.05
CA PHE A 512 11.28 19.47 62.49
C PHE A 512 12.34 18.41 62.78
N VAL A 513 13.58 18.68 62.37
CA VAL A 513 14.74 17.80 62.66
C VAL A 513 15.86 18.57 63.35
N TRP A 514 16.50 17.95 64.34
CA TRP A 514 17.70 18.47 64.98
C TRP A 514 18.94 18.20 64.10
N LEU A 515 19.73 19.24 63.81
CA LEU A 515 20.96 19.14 63.00
C LEU A 515 22.21 18.95 63.86
N GLU A 516 22.12 19.26 65.15
CA GLU A 516 23.15 19.04 66.17
C GLU A 516 22.58 18.17 67.31
N GLU A 517 23.38 17.92 68.35
CA GLU A 517 22.91 17.23 69.55
C GLU A 517 21.76 17.99 70.21
N THR A 518 20.71 17.24 70.53
CA THR A 518 19.50 17.69 71.22
C THR A 518 19.88 18.23 72.60
N PRO A 519 19.41 19.43 72.98
CA PRO A 519 19.63 19.92 74.33
C PRO A 519 19.10 18.94 75.38
N ASP A 520 19.92 18.62 76.39
CA ASP A 520 19.55 17.72 77.50
C ASP A 520 19.82 18.43 78.84
N PRO A 521 18.79 18.62 79.70
CA PRO A 521 17.38 18.26 79.53
C PRO A 521 16.61 19.26 78.66
N LEU A 522 15.94 18.77 77.61
CA LEU A 522 15.27 19.60 76.59
C LEU A 522 14.23 20.55 77.19
N PHE A 523 13.43 20.07 78.14
CA PHE A 523 12.37 20.86 78.77
C PHE A 523 12.91 22.14 79.42
N SER A 524 14.04 22.07 80.13
CA SER A 524 14.63 23.22 80.81
C SER A 524 15.13 24.31 79.85
N PHE A 525 15.40 23.97 78.59
CA PHE A 525 15.77 24.96 77.56
C PHE A 525 14.53 25.55 76.87
N MET A 526 13.39 24.87 76.91
CA MET A 526 12.11 25.34 76.37
C MET A 526 11.34 26.22 77.37
N ASP A 527 11.40 25.91 78.66
CA ASP A 527 10.83 26.69 79.77
C ASP A 527 11.72 27.91 80.05
N LEU A 528 11.44 29.02 79.35
CA LEU A 528 12.29 30.20 79.31
C LEU A 528 12.20 31.04 80.60
N ASN A 529 11.06 30.97 81.29
CA ASN A 529 10.79 31.74 82.49
C ASN A 529 10.98 30.92 83.80
N HIS A 530 11.17 29.61 83.66
CA HIS A 530 11.36 28.63 84.74
C HIS A 530 10.15 28.45 85.66
N ASP A 531 8.93 28.50 85.13
CA ASP A 531 7.68 28.29 85.87
C ASP A 531 7.14 26.86 85.78
N GLY A 532 7.78 25.98 85.01
CA GLY A 532 7.40 24.59 84.81
C GLY A 532 6.32 24.37 83.75
N GLU A 533 5.94 25.39 83.00
CA GLU A 533 4.95 25.33 81.92
C GLU A 533 5.50 25.98 80.64
N VAL A 534 5.41 25.29 79.50
CA VAL A 534 5.81 25.86 78.21
C VAL A 534 4.56 26.20 77.38
N PRO A 535 4.08 27.46 77.37
CA PRO A 535 3.00 27.87 76.47
C PRO A 535 3.49 27.99 75.02
N LEU A 536 2.56 28.12 74.07
CA LEU A 536 2.86 28.22 72.63
C LEU A 536 3.87 29.33 72.32
N GLU A 537 3.80 30.46 73.02
CA GLU A 537 4.73 31.58 72.83
C GLU A 537 6.18 31.18 73.15
N GLU A 538 6.41 30.50 74.28
CA GLU A 538 7.74 30.05 74.68
C GLU A 538 8.27 28.97 73.73
N PHE A 539 7.42 27.99 73.39
CA PHE A 539 7.74 26.96 72.41
C PHE A 539 8.12 27.56 71.05
N THR A 540 7.36 28.56 70.59
CA THR A 540 7.62 29.26 69.32
C THR A 540 8.95 29.99 69.33
N VAL A 541 9.25 30.72 70.42
CA VAL A 541 10.52 31.44 70.57
C VAL A 541 11.69 30.45 70.57
N PHE A 542 11.54 29.34 71.30
CA PHE A 542 12.55 28.30 71.37
C PHE A 542 12.84 27.68 69.99
N ILE A 543 11.82 27.17 69.29
CA ILE A 543 12.01 26.53 67.98
C ILE A 543 12.61 27.49 66.95
N ARG A 544 12.11 28.73 66.88
CA ARG A 544 12.67 29.74 65.96
C ARG A 544 14.13 30.05 66.28
N LEU A 545 14.50 30.08 67.56
CA LEU A 545 15.90 30.26 67.96
C LEU A 545 16.78 29.12 67.44
N GLN A 546 16.34 27.86 67.58
CA GLN A 546 17.11 26.71 67.09
C GLN A 546 17.31 26.73 65.57
N VAL A 547 16.27 27.12 64.82
CA VAL A 547 16.37 27.31 63.37
C VAL A 547 17.33 28.45 63.01
N SER A 548 17.23 29.59 63.69
CA SER A 548 18.11 30.74 63.43
C SER A 548 19.59 30.46 63.71
N LEU A 549 19.87 29.57 64.68
CA LEU A 549 21.20 29.11 65.03
C LEU A 549 21.70 27.95 64.15
N SER A 550 20.90 27.52 63.15
CA SER A 550 21.18 26.34 62.31
C SER A 550 21.31 25.02 63.09
N LYS A 551 20.74 24.96 64.31
CA LYS A 551 20.71 23.77 65.15
C LYS A 551 19.54 22.84 64.86
N GLY A 552 18.51 23.36 64.19
CA GLY A 552 17.37 22.60 63.74
C GLY A 552 16.80 23.14 62.44
N ARG A 553 15.90 22.37 61.82
CA ARG A 553 15.28 22.73 60.56
C ARG A 553 13.81 22.36 60.55
N LEU A 554 12.96 23.30 60.13
CA LEU A 554 11.54 23.07 59.89
C LEU A 554 11.30 22.53 58.47
N HIS A 555 10.20 21.80 58.29
CA HIS A 555 9.76 21.33 56.98
C HIS A 555 9.60 22.50 55.98
N PRO A 556 10.30 22.51 54.83
CA PRO A 556 10.40 23.71 54.00
C PRO A 556 9.12 24.06 53.21
N SER A 557 8.21 23.11 52.99
CA SER A 557 6.99 23.33 52.19
C SER A 557 5.80 23.92 52.98
N MET A 558 5.93 24.13 54.28
CA MET A 558 4.86 24.63 55.15
C MET A 558 5.26 25.95 55.81
N ASP A 559 4.25 26.76 56.15
CA ASP A 559 4.48 28.01 56.89
C ASP A 559 5.02 27.70 58.30
N ALA A 560 6.10 28.37 58.69
CA ALA A 560 6.78 28.10 59.95
C ALA A 560 5.84 28.21 61.17
N ASP A 561 4.87 29.13 61.16
CA ASP A 561 3.95 29.31 62.28
C ASP A 561 2.90 28.22 62.34
N VAL A 562 2.54 27.64 61.20
CA VAL A 562 1.65 26.48 61.13
C VAL A 562 2.40 25.25 61.67
N ILE A 563 3.63 25.01 61.21
CA ILE A 563 4.46 23.89 61.67
C ILE A 563 4.63 23.92 63.19
N ILE A 564 5.06 25.06 63.73
CA ILE A 564 5.31 25.22 65.17
C ILE A 564 4.02 24.99 65.98
N ARG A 565 2.86 25.46 65.49
CA ARG A 565 1.56 25.23 66.14
C ARG A 565 1.15 23.75 66.11
N GLU A 566 1.39 23.05 65.00
CA GLU A 566 1.11 21.62 64.89
C GLU A 566 2.02 20.82 65.82
N MET A 567 3.33 21.12 65.84
CA MET A 567 4.28 20.52 66.78
C MET A 567 3.84 20.75 68.23
N PHE A 568 3.48 21.99 68.60
CA PHE A 568 2.99 22.33 69.94
C PHE A 568 1.75 21.50 70.30
N THR A 569 0.76 21.45 69.41
CA THR A 569 -0.49 20.72 69.62
C THR A 569 -0.27 19.21 69.73
N SER A 570 0.77 18.68 69.07
CA SER A 570 1.14 17.26 69.17
C SER A 570 1.78 16.91 70.51
N GLN A 571 2.44 17.89 71.15
CA GLN A 571 3.10 17.74 72.45
C GLN A 571 2.13 18.03 73.62
N ASP A 572 1.18 18.96 73.45
CA ASP A 572 0.08 19.26 74.40
C ASP A 572 -0.99 18.14 74.39
N GLN A 573 -0.71 17.05 75.11
CA GLN A 573 -1.54 15.83 75.09
C GLN A 573 -2.89 16.01 75.80
N ASN A 574 -2.98 16.92 76.77
CA ASN A 574 -4.19 17.16 77.53
C ASN A 574 -5.04 18.32 76.96
N ALA A 575 -4.50 19.04 75.97
CA ALA A 575 -5.10 20.19 75.28
C ALA A 575 -5.43 21.37 76.21
N ASP A 576 -4.60 21.63 77.22
CA ASP A 576 -4.74 22.75 78.16
C ASP A 576 -4.01 24.03 77.72
N GLY A 577 -3.30 23.97 76.59
CA GLY A 577 -2.58 25.09 75.99
C GLY A 577 -1.17 25.28 76.55
N LYS A 578 -0.61 24.29 77.26
CA LYS A 578 0.75 24.30 77.81
C LYS A 578 1.38 22.91 77.68
N ILE A 579 2.71 22.87 77.61
CA ILE A 579 3.48 21.62 77.64
C ILE A 579 4.20 21.55 78.98
N THR A 580 4.01 20.43 79.70
CA THR A 580 4.75 20.11 80.93
C THR A 580 5.84 19.06 80.67
N GLU A 581 6.77 18.88 81.61
CA GLU A 581 7.90 17.95 81.47
C GLU A 581 7.44 16.50 81.21
N ASP A 582 6.30 16.10 81.80
CA ASP A 582 5.71 14.77 81.64
C ASP A 582 5.06 14.56 80.26
N GLU A 583 4.73 15.64 79.53
CA GLU A 583 4.08 15.60 78.22
C GLU A 583 5.08 15.56 77.07
N LEU A 584 6.27 16.12 77.27
CA LEU A 584 7.31 16.26 76.25
C LEU A 584 7.81 14.88 75.78
N ARG A 585 7.67 14.63 74.47
CA ARG A 585 8.15 13.41 73.82
C ARG A 585 9.10 13.76 72.69
N VAL A 586 10.33 13.25 72.79
CA VAL A 586 11.31 13.27 71.69
C VAL A 586 11.26 11.91 70.98
N GLN A 587 11.00 11.93 69.68
CA GLN A 587 11.08 10.72 68.86
C GLN A 587 12.51 10.57 68.31
N THR A 588 13.04 9.35 68.30
CA THR A 588 14.37 9.07 67.75
C THR A 588 14.24 8.26 66.45
N ASP A 589 14.67 8.84 65.34
CA ASP A 589 14.81 8.08 64.10
C ASP A 589 16.11 7.27 64.13
N LYS A 590 15.96 5.97 64.42
CA LYS A 590 17.08 5.01 64.48
C LYS A 590 17.83 4.87 63.15
N THR A 591 17.28 5.35 62.03
CA THR A 591 17.91 5.22 60.70
C THR A 591 18.79 6.40 60.32
N THR A 592 18.51 7.61 60.81
CA THR A 592 19.28 8.82 60.49
C THR A 592 20.10 9.36 61.68
N GLY A 593 19.84 8.88 62.90
CA GLY A 593 20.61 9.26 64.09
C GLY A 593 20.31 10.66 64.62
N HIS A 594 19.20 11.25 64.18
CA HIS A 594 18.70 12.53 64.64
C HIS A 594 17.49 12.34 65.57
N ASP A 595 17.45 13.11 66.64
CA ASP A 595 16.28 13.25 67.52
C ASP A 595 15.31 14.27 66.90
N GLU A 596 14.02 14.20 67.23
CA GLU A 596 12.96 15.03 66.63
C GLU A 596 11.79 15.34 67.60
N LEU A 597 11.06 16.43 67.33
CA LEU A 597 9.96 16.98 68.14
C LEU A 597 8.59 16.89 67.45
#